data_AF-A0A068U2V6-F1
#
_entry.id   AF-A0A068U2V6-F1
#
_cell.length_a   1.000
_cell.length_b   1.000
_cell.length_c   1.000
_cell.angle_alpha   90.00
_cell.angle_beta   90.00
_cell.angle_gamma   90.00
#
_symmetry.space_group_name_H-M   'P 1'
#
loop_
_entity.id
_entity.type
_entity.pdbx_description
1 polymer ?
#
loop_
_entity_poly.entity_id
_entity_poly.type
_entity_poly.pdbx_seq_one_letter_code
_entity_poly.pdbx_strand_id
1 'polypeptide(L)'
;MSRAIFKSTLLVGISCSTQLRFTIKGASFRAFGKSPSSSSSSRVSPMATSERSDAAAASSPSSSSPASRSSASAIDFLTLCHRLKTTKRAGWVKKGVENPESIADHMYRMGVMALIAADIPGVNRDKCIKMAIVHDIAEAIVGDITPSDGISKLEKSQREQEALEHMCKLLGGGPQAKEIADLWTEYEENTSLEAKVVKDLDKVRQDFIETLEYENEQGKDLDEFFQSTAGKFQTNIGKAWASEIASRRRNH
;
A
#
# COMPACT_ATOMS: atom_id res chain seq x y z
N MET A 1 55.20 -46.78 8.04
CA MET A 1 54.65 -47.53 6.89
C MET A 1 53.34 -46.89 6.48
N SER A 2 53.31 -46.34 5.27
CA SER A 2 52.18 -45.63 4.64
C SER A 2 51.09 -46.57 4.10
N ARG A 3 49.85 -46.05 4.00
CA ARG A 3 48.85 -46.21 2.90
C ARG A 3 47.57 -45.45 3.29
N ALA A 4 47.27 -44.26 2.75
CA ALA A 4 46.51 -43.98 1.50
C ALA A 4 45.04 -44.45 1.57
N ILE A 5 44.06 -43.57 1.89
CA ILE A 5 43.19 -42.76 0.99
C ILE A 5 42.24 -43.60 0.09
N PHE A 6 40.92 -43.43 0.25
CA PHE A 6 39.98 -43.09 -0.87
C PHE A 6 38.57 -42.66 -0.37
N LYS A 7 38.29 -41.35 -0.56
CA LYS A 7 37.09 -40.66 -1.08
C LYS A 7 35.67 -41.21 -0.84
N SER A 8 34.77 -40.32 -0.37
CA SER A 8 33.65 -39.83 -1.20
C SER A 8 33.05 -38.55 -0.59
N THR A 9 33.24 -37.43 -1.30
CA THR A 9 32.59 -36.13 -1.05
C THR A 9 31.42 -36.04 -2.01
N LEU A 10 30.18 -35.92 -1.50
CA LEU A 10 29.01 -35.63 -2.33
C LEU A 10 28.73 -34.11 -2.26
N LEU A 11 29.30 -33.37 -3.21
CA LEU A 11 28.89 -32.02 -3.57
C LEU A 11 27.77 -32.14 -4.61
N VAL A 12 26.54 -31.77 -4.25
CA VAL A 12 25.48 -31.49 -5.23
C VAL A 12 25.23 -30.00 -5.22
N GLY A 13 26.01 -29.30 -6.04
CA GLY A 13 25.66 -27.98 -6.55
C GLY A 13 25.22 -28.15 -8.00
N ILE A 14 23.92 -27.97 -8.28
CA ILE A 14 23.43 -27.71 -9.62
C ILE A 14 22.48 -26.52 -9.54
N SER A 15 23.03 -25.37 -9.95
CA SER A 15 22.29 -24.20 -10.38
C SER A 15 21.51 -24.55 -11.64
N CYS A 16 20.20 -24.29 -11.66
CA CYS A 16 19.43 -24.23 -12.90
C CYS A 16 18.41 -23.11 -12.82
N SER A 17 18.87 -21.93 -13.24
CA SER A 17 18.06 -20.74 -13.49
C SER A 17 17.18 -21.01 -14.71
N THR A 18 15.88 -21.22 -14.50
CA THR A 18 14.90 -21.31 -15.60
C THR A 18 14.17 -19.97 -15.71
N GLN A 19 14.74 -19.05 -16.49
CA GLN A 19 14.02 -17.86 -16.94
C GLN A 19 12.99 -18.27 -18.00
N LEU A 20 11.70 -18.12 -17.68
CA LEU A 20 10.64 -18.11 -18.68
C LEU A 20 10.84 -16.87 -19.59
N ARG A 21 11.32 -17.09 -20.82
CA ARG A 21 11.29 -16.07 -21.88
C ARG A 21 9.97 -16.17 -22.64
N PHE A 22 9.11 -15.17 -22.49
CA PHE A 22 8.00 -14.94 -23.41
C PHE A 22 8.51 -14.19 -24.64
N THR A 23 8.58 -14.88 -25.77
CA THR A 23 8.88 -14.28 -27.07
C THR A 23 7.57 -13.74 -27.66
N ILE A 24 7.35 -12.42 -27.58
CA ILE A 24 6.28 -11.75 -28.35
C ILE A 24 6.78 -11.61 -29.79
N LYS A 25 6.17 -12.36 -30.72
CA LYS A 25 6.36 -12.17 -32.16
C LYS A 25 5.71 -10.86 -32.58
N GLY A 26 6.44 -10.12 -33.40
CA GLY A 26 6.24 -8.69 -33.65
C GLY A 26 4.94 -8.30 -34.36
N ALA A 27 4.47 -7.11 -33.99
CA ALA A 27 3.63 -6.28 -34.84
C ALA A 27 4.49 -5.10 -35.32
N SER A 28 4.79 -5.09 -36.62
CA SER A 28 5.53 -4.02 -37.28
C SER A 28 4.60 -2.80 -37.43
N PHE A 29 4.96 -1.70 -36.78
CA PHE A 29 4.41 -0.38 -37.07
C PHE A 29 4.94 0.12 -38.42
N ARG A 30 4.04 0.41 -39.35
CA ARG A 30 4.32 1.29 -40.50
C ARG A 30 3.44 2.53 -40.39
N ALA A 31 4.08 3.68 -40.30
CA ALA A 31 3.47 4.98 -40.49
C ALA A 31 3.64 5.45 -41.95
N PHE A 32 2.85 6.46 -42.30
CA PHE A 32 2.86 7.35 -43.48
C PHE A 32 1.96 7.04 -44.68
N GLY A 33 1.19 8.07 -45.07
CA GLY A 33 0.96 8.40 -46.48
C GLY A 33 -0.45 8.87 -46.84
N LYS A 34 -0.59 10.16 -47.19
CA LYS A 34 -1.79 10.83 -47.71
C LYS A 34 -2.25 10.31 -49.10
N SER A 35 -3.53 10.59 -49.39
CA SER A 35 -4.36 10.43 -50.60
C SER A 35 -3.76 10.91 -51.94
N PRO A 36 -4.33 10.57 -53.13
CA PRO A 36 -5.48 11.34 -53.67
C PRO A 36 -6.49 10.59 -54.60
N SER A 37 -7.65 11.26 -54.78
CA SER A 37 -8.72 11.28 -55.81
C SER A 37 -8.73 10.35 -57.04
N SER A 38 -9.92 9.86 -57.45
CA SER A 38 -10.73 10.41 -58.59
C SER A 38 -11.89 9.49 -59.06
N SER A 39 -13.07 10.10 -59.33
CA SER A 39 -14.16 9.83 -60.35
C SER A 39 -14.67 8.38 -60.60
N SER A 40 -15.94 8.07 -60.87
CA SER A 40 -17.10 8.81 -61.46
C SER A 40 -18.37 7.92 -61.50
N SER A 41 -19.56 8.57 -61.51
CA SER A 41 -20.86 8.24 -62.17
C SER A 41 -21.50 6.86 -61.95
N SER A 42 -22.83 6.66 -61.80
CA SER A 42 -24.09 7.39 -62.05
C SER A 42 -25.21 6.53 -61.41
N ARG A 43 -26.37 6.98 -60.93
CA ARG A 43 -27.57 7.43 -61.66
C ARG A 43 -28.72 7.70 -60.64
N VAL A 44 -29.34 8.88 -60.77
CA VAL A 44 -30.77 9.28 -60.69
C VAL A 44 -31.79 8.58 -59.75
N SER A 45 -32.42 9.43 -58.92
CA SER A 45 -33.66 9.49 -58.08
C SER A 45 -34.97 8.88 -58.67
N PRO A 46 -36.20 8.91 -58.04
CA PRO A 46 -36.72 9.77 -56.92
C PRO A 46 -37.63 9.09 -55.85
N MET A 47 -37.67 9.61 -54.62
CA MET A 47 -38.69 10.47 -53.96
C MET A 47 -40.05 9.80 -53.62
N ALA A 48 -40.33 9.63 -52.32
CA ALA A 48 -41.68 9.65 -51.75
C ALA A 48 -41.65 9.97 -50.24
N THR A 49 -42.69 10.65 -49.80
CA THR A 49 -42.92 11.42 -48.57
C THR A 49 -43.60 10.63 -47.44
N SER A 50 -43.79 11.30 -46.29
CA SER A 50 -44.68 10.96 -45.15
C SER A 50 -44.19 9.84 -44.21
N GLU A 51 -44.42 9.84 -42.90
CA GLU A 51 -44.99 10.75 -41.92
C GLU A 51 -44.69 10.14 -40.52
N ARG A 52 -44.80 10.94 -39.47
CA ARG A 52 -44.56 10.54 -38.07
C ARG A 52 -45.56 9.51 -37.59
N SER A 53 -45.13 8.58 -36.72
CA SER A 53 -45.93 8.15 -35.57
C SER A 53 -45.02 7.61 -34.46
N ASP A 54 -44.98 8.36 -33.35
CA ASP A 54 -44.34 7.97 -32.11
C ASP A 54 -45.18 6.88 -31.43
N ALA A 55 -44.60 5.70 -31.21
CA ALA A 55 -45.16 4.66 -30.36
C ALA A 55 -44.18 4.36 -29.23
N ALA A 56 -44.56 4.78 -28.03
CA ALA A 56 -43.84 4.60 -26.78
C ALA A 56 -43.65 3.10 -26.46
N ALA A 57 -42.40 2.64 -26.49
CA ALA A 57 -42.00 1.38 -25.88
C ALA A 57 -41.56 1.65 -24.44
N ALA A 58 -42.38 1.24 -23.48
CA ALA A 58 -42.04 1.23 -22.07
C ALA A 58 -40.88 0.25 -21.83
N SER A 59 -39.67 0.79 -21.64
CA SER A 59 -38.53 0.03 -21.13
C SER A 59 -38.68 -0.11 -19.61
N SER A 60 -38.89 -1.34 -19.17
CA SER A 60 -38.81 -1.72 -17.76
C SER A 60 -37.42 -1.37 -17.21
N PRO A 61 -37.28 -0.85 -15.98
CA PRO A 61 -35.97 -0.59 -15.41
C PRO A 61 -35.28 -1.93 -15.17
N SER A 62 -34.22 -2.18 -15.92
CA SER A 62 -33.30 -3.27 -15.67
C SER A 62 -32.76 -3.14 -14.25
N SER A 63 -32.98 -4.18 -13.48
CA SER A 63 -32.38 -4.41 -12.17
C SER A 63 -30.87 -4.17 -12.25
N SER A 64 -30.41 -3.06 -11.70
CA SER A 64 -29.00 -2.77 -11.52
C SER A 64 -28.39 -3.83 -10.62
N SER A 65 -27.61 -4.72 -11.22
CA SER A 65 -26.71 -5.60 -10.48
C SER A 65 -25.76 -4.73 -9.63
N PRO A 66 -25.36 -5.19 -8.43
CA PRO A 66 -24.40 -4.44 -7.61
C PRO A 66 -23.14 -4.24 -8.44
N ALA A 67 -22.77 -2.96 -8.61
CA ALA A 67 -21.77 -2.45 -9.55
C ALA A 67 -20.67 -3.46 -9.88
N SER A 68 -20.60 -3.89 -11.14
CA SER A 68 -19.41 -4.55 -11.68
C SER A 68 -18.27 -3.54 -11.59
N ARG A 69 -17.45 -3.67 -10.54
CA ARG A 69 -16.21 -2.89 -10.38
C ARG A 69 -15.43 -2.98 -11.68
N SER A 70 -15.01 -1.85 -12.21
CA SER A 70 -14.12 -1.87 -13.36
C SER A 70 -12.77 -2.40 -12.89
N SER A 71 -12.26 -3.48 -13.48
CA SER A 71 -10.89 -3.92 -13.20
C SER A 71 -9.89 -2.78 -13.39
N ALA A 72 -10.19 -1.79 -14.25
CA ALA A 72 -9.39 -0.59 -14.41
C ALA A 72 -9.26 0.22 -13.11
N SER A 73 -10.36 0.47 -12.38
CA SER A 73 -10.31 1.28 -11.14
C SER A 73 -9.48 0.62 -10.04
N ALA A 74 -9.55 -0.71 -9.94
CA ALA A 74 -8.70 -1.47 -9.02
C ALA A 74 -7.22 -1.39 -9.41
N ILE A 75 -6.90 -1.48 -10.70
CA ILE A 75 -5.51 -1.36 -11.19
C ILE A 75 -4.99 0.07 -11.01
N ASP A 76 -5.81 1.10 -11.23
CA ASP A 76 -5.42 2.49 -11.02
C ASP A 76 -5.14 2.76 -9.53
N PHE A 77 -5.99 2.24 -8.64
CA PHE A 77 -5.76 2.29 -7.20
C PHE A 77 -4.44 1.59 -6.80
N LEU A 78 -4.20 0.38 -7.28
CA LEU A 78 -2.96 -0.35 -7.01
C LEU A 78 -1.73 0.36 -7.58
N THR A 79 -1.87 0.99 -8.75
CA THR A 79 -0.83 1.80 -9.38
C THR A 79 -0.51 3.02 -8.53
N LEU A 80 -1.52 3.65 -7.92
CA LEU A 80 -1.29 4.74 -6.97
C LEU A 80 -0.55 4.26 -5.72
N CYS A 81 -0.93 3.09 -5.18
CA CYS A 81 -0.24 2.47 -4.04
C CYS A 81 1.22 2.10 -4.32
N HIS A 82 1.68 2.06 -5.59
CA HIS A 82 3.10 1.92 -5.92
C HIS A 82 3.95 2.98 -5.23
N ARG A 83 3.43 4.21 -5.06
CA ARG A 83 4.16 5.31 -4.42
C ARG A 83 4.60 4.98 -3.00
N LEU A 84 3.86 4.13 -2.28
CA LEU A 84 4.21 3.69 -0.92
C LEU A 84 5.51 2.86 -0.89
N LYS A 85 5.86 2.18 -2.00
CA LYS A 85 7.11 1.42 -2.13
C LYS A 85 8.31 2.32 -2.42
N THR A 86 8.08 3.44 -3.08
CA THR A 86 9.15 4.37 -3.50
C THR A 86 9.38 5.48 -2.50
N THR A 87 8.36 5.88 -1.74
CA THR A 87 8.46 6.90 -0.71
C THR A 87 9.16 6.31 0.51
N LYS A 88 10.30 6.90 0.85
CA LYS A 88 11.09 6.56 2.03
C LYS A 88 10.56 7.28 3.26
N ARG A 89 10.64 6.61 4.41
CA ARG A 89 10.25 7.20 5.69
C ARG A 89 11.14 8.41 6.01
N ALA A 90 10.54 9.59 6.04
CA ALA A 90 11.20 10.88 6.12
C ALA A 90 11.97 11.05 7.44
N GLY A 91 11.51 10.41 8.53
CA GLY A 91 12.24 10.38 9.80
C GLY A 91 13.66 9.83 9.67
N TRP A 92 13.83 8.69 8.99
CA TRP A 92 15.13 8.05 8.77
C TRP A 92 16.00 8.82 7.78
N VAL A 93 15.39 9.34 6.71
CA VAL A 93 16.08 10.17 5.71
C VAL A 93 16.71 11.39 6.37
N LYS A 94 15.99 12.08 7.28
CA LYS A 94 16.49 13.26 7.99
C LYS A 94 17.61 12.95 8.97
N LYS A 95 17.68 11.73 9.48
CA LYS A 95 18.80 11.21 10.30
C LYS A 95 19.93 10.62 9.46
N GLY A 96 19.82 10.75 8.14
CA GLY A 96 20.81 10.32 7.16
C GLY A 96 21.00 8.80 7.10
N VAL A 97 20.05 8.00 7.61
CA VAL A 97 20.12 6.53 7.55
C VAL A 97 20.31 6.10 6.09
N GLU A 98 21.29 5.23 5.85
CA GLU A 98 21.52 4.70 4.50
C GLU A 98 20.45 3.67 4.17
N ASN A 99 19.87 3.75 2.95
CA ASN A 99 18.82 2.87 2.46
C ASN A 99 17.64 2.68 3.45
N PRO A 100 16.96 3.76 3.85
CA PRO A 100 15.85 3.67 4.79
C PRO A 100 14.70 2.85 4.21
N GLU A 101 13.88 2.28 5.10
CA GLU A 101 12.65 1.57 4.73
C GLU A 101 11.68 2.46 3.93
N SER A 102 10.82 1.81 3.14
CA SER A 102 9.67 2.47 2.51
C SER A 102 8.44 2.43 3.42
N ILE A 103 7.44 3.26 3.13
CA ILE A 103 6.16 3.23 3.86
C ILE A 103 5.48 1.86 3.72
N ALA A 104 5.64 1.21 2.57
CA ALA A 104 5.12 -0.14 2.35
C ALA A 104 5.82 -1.20 3.24
N ASP A 105 7.14 -1.09 3.46
CA ASP A 105 7.89 -2.00 4.33
C ASP A 105 7.39 -1.85 5.79
N HIS A 106 7.23 -0.60 6.22
CA HIS A 106 6.67 -0.22 7.52
C HIS A 106 5.29 -0.84 7.76
N MET A 107 4.35 -0.67 6.81
CA MET A 107 2.99 -1.21 6.91
C MET A 107 2.97 -2.74 6.86
N TYR A 108 3.85 -3.35 6.07
CA TYR A 108 3.97 -4.81 6.01
C TYR A 108 4.36 -5.39 7.37
N ARG A 109 5.41 -4.83 8.00
CA ARG A 109 5.87 -5.29 9.32
C ARG A 109 4.79 -5.10 10.38
N MET A 110 4.00 -4.01 10.31
CA MET A 110 2.83 -3.85 11.19
C MET A 110 1.76 -4.92 11.00
N GLY A 111 1.45 -5.27 9.75
CA GLY A 111 0.49 -6.34 9.47
C GLY A 111 0.93 -7.66 10.10
N VAL A 112 2.22 -7.98 10.01
CA VAL A 112 2.81 -9.16 10.66
C VAL A 112 2.75 -9.03 12.19
N MET A 113 3.05 -7.87 12.75
CA MET A 113 2.95 -7.62 14.19
C MET A 113 1.54 -7.80 14.72
N ALA A 114 0.54 -7.26 14.02
CA ALA A 114 -0.87 -7.43 14.36
C ALA A 114 -1.30 -8.90 14.26
N LEU A 115 -0.74 -9.66 13.30
CA LEU A 115 -1.00 -11.08 13.13
C LEU A 115 -0.43 -11.93 14.29
N ILE A 116 0.80 -11.65 14.73
CA ILE A 116 1.47 -12.41 15.81
C ILE A 116 1.15 -11.90 17.22
N ALA A 117 0.46 -10.76 17.33
CA ALA A 117 0.04 -10.24 18.62
C ALA A 117 -0.89 -11.24 19.33
N ALA A 118 -0.67 -11.40 20.63
CA ALA A 118 -1.52 -12.24 21.47
C ALA A 118 -2.97 -11.76 21.41
N ASP A 119 -3.92 -12.70 21.51
CA ASP A 119 -5.34 -12.36 21.53
C ASP A 119 -5.65 -11.44 22.72
N ILE A 120 -6.22 -10.27 22.42
CA ILE A 120 -6.70 -9.34 23.43
C ILE A 120 -8.22 -9.52 23.53
N PRO A 121 -8.76 -9.79 24.73
CA PRO A 121 -10.22 -9.88 24.92
C PRO A 121 -10.92 -8.61 24.42
N GLY A 122 -11.90 -8.79 23.53
CA GLY A 122 -12.68 -7.69 22.97
C GLY A 122 -12.03 -6.93 21.81
N VAL A 123 -10.91 -7.41 21.27
CA VAL A 123 -10.24 -6.83 20.09
C VAL A 123 -10.35 -7.78 18.91
N ASN A 124 -10.77 -7.28 17.75
CA ASN A 124 -10.78 -8.04 16.52
C ASN A 124 -9.41 -7.97 15.81
N ARG A 125 -8.67 -9.09 15.82
CA ARG A 125 -7.35 -9.20 15.16
C ARG A 125 -7.41 -8.90 13.66
N ASP A 126 -8.40 -9.42 12.94
CA ASP A 126 -8.52 -9.18 11.49
C ASP A 126 -8.71 -7.69 11.19
N LYS A 127 -9.46 -7.00 12.06
CA LYS A 127 -9.62 -5.55 11.97
C LYS A 127 -8.31 -4.82 12.24
N CYS A 128 -7.53 -5.24 13.23
CA CYS A 128 -6.19 -4.67 13.48
C CYS A 128 -5.26 -4.85 12.27
N ILE A 129 -5.27 -6.02 11.62
CA ILE A 129 -4.47 -6.28 10.41
C ILE A 129 -4.92 -5.36 9.27
N LYS A 130 -6.23 -5.27 9.03
CA LYS A 130 -6.78 -4.38 8.00
C LYS A 130 -6.44 -2.91 8.27
N MET A 131 -6.52 -2.47 9.52
CA MET A 131 -6.17 -1.11 9.92
C MET A 131 -4.67 -0.84 9.72
N ALA A 132 -3.80 -1.80 10.09
CA ALA A 132 -2.35 -1.70 9.90
C ALA A 132 -1.96 -1.52 8.42
N ILE A 133 -2.65 -2.17 7.48
CA ILE A 133 -2.33 -2.03 6.04
C ILE A 133 -2.91 -0.76 5.39
N VAL A 134 -3.84 -0.04 6.05
CA VAL A 134 -4.48 1.16 5.49
C VAL A 134 -4.13 2.46 6.20
N HIS A 135 -3.60 2.43 7.43
CA HIS A 135 -3.43 3.65 8.24
C HIS A 135 -2.57 4.73 7.57
N ASP A 136 -1.45 4.35 6.93
CA ASP A 136 -0.56 5.27 6.19
C ASP A 136 -0.83 5.27 4.68
N ILE A 137 -1.99 4.79 4.22
CA ILE A 137 -2.28 4.69 2.78
C ILE A 137 -2.36 6.06 2.10
N ALA A 138 -2.80 7.08 2.82
CA ALA A 138 -2.91 8.46 2.33
C ALA A 138 -1.53 9.08 2.02
N GLU A 139 -0.46 8.59 2.64
CA GLU A 139 0.92 9.02 2.37
C GLU A 139 1.37 8.64 0.94
N ALA A 140 0.64 7.73 0.26
CA ALA A 140 0.81 7.49 -1.16
C ALA A 140 0.62 8.77 -1.97
N ILE A 141 -0.21 9.71 -1.51
CA ILE A 141 -0.44 11.00 -2.16
C ILE A 141 0.36 12.10 -1.47
N VAL A 142 0.19 12.24 -0.15
CA VAL A 142 0.66 13.37 0.67
C VAL A 142 2.17 13.29 0.93
N GLY A 143 2.74 12.09 0.93
CA GLY A 143 4.09 11.82 1.44
C GLY A 143 4.12 11.69 2.97
N ASP A 144 5.24 11.21 3.49
CA ASP A 144 5.47 11.05 4.94
C ASP A 144 5.77 12.41 5.57
N ILE A 145 4.77 13.00 6.23
CA ILE A 145 4.88 14.29 6.95
C ILE A 145 5.35 14.02 8.38
N THR A 146 6.52 14.56 8.73
CA THR A 146 7.10 14.43 10.06
C THR A 146 6.86 15.68 10.92
N PRO A 147 7.01 15.59 12.26
CA PRO A 147 6.90 16.75 13.15
C PRO A 147 7.85 17.91 12.81
N SER A 148 8.98 17.61 12.18
CA SER A 148 9.98 18.62 11.78
C SER A 148 9.58 19.46 10.56
N ASP A 149 8.51 19.07 9.84
CA ASP A 149 8.02 19.81 8.66
C ASP A 149 7.18 21.04 9.02
N GLY A 150 6.91 21.27 10.32
CA GLY A 150 6.17 22.44 10.80
C GLY A 150 4.68 22.45 10.45
N ILE A 151 4.15 21.34 9.93
CA ILE A 151 2.74 21.17 9.60
C ILE A 151 1.97 20.82 10.87
N SER A 152 0.88 21.54 11.13
CA SER A 152 0.02 21.26 12.29
C SER A 152 -0.66 19.90 12.15
N LYS A 153 -0.99 19.25 13.27
CA LYS A 153 -1.72 17.97 13.24
C LYS A 153 -3.05 18.06 12.49
N LEU A 154 -3.74 19.20 12.63
CA LEU A 154 -5.01 19.45 11.95
C LEU A 154 -4.81 19.50 10.43
N GLU A 155 -3.81 20.25 9.97
CA GLU A 155 -3.48 20.38 8.56
C GLU A 155 -3.04 19.04 7.96
N LYS A 156 -2.21 18.27 8.68
CA LYS A 156 -1.82 16.90 8.28
C LYS A 156 -3.05 16.02 8.07
N SER A 157 -3.93 15.96 9.08
CA SER A 157 -5.15 15.15 9.05
C SER A 157 -6.07 15.57 7.90
N GLN A 158 -6.22 16.87 7.63
CA GLN A 158 -7.01 17.37 6.50
C GLN A 158 -6.44 16.92 5.14
N ARG A 159 -5.13 17.07 4.92
CA ARG A 159 -4.48 16.62 3.68
C ARG A 159 -4.61 15.12 3.45
N GLU A 160 -4.47 14.34 4.52
CA GLU A 160 -4.59 12.89 4.45
C GLU A 160 -6.03 12.45 4.21
N GLN A 161 -7.00 13.13 4.83
CA GLN A 161 -8.42 12.90 4.58
C GLN A 161 -8.78 13.19 3.10
N GLU A 162 -8.33 14.32 2.55
CA GLU A 162 -8.55 14.67 1.14
C GLU A 162 -7.91 13.65 0.18
N ALA A 163 -6.69 13.21 0.49
CA ALA A 163 -6.01 12.16 -0.24
C ALA A 163 -6.79 10.84 -0.20
N LEU A 164 -7.25 10.43 0.98
CA LEU A 164 -8.02 9.21 1.16
C LEU A 164 -9.34 9.24 0.38
N GLU A 165 -10.04 10.37 0.41
CA GLU A 165 -11.26 10.57 -0.38
C GLU A 165 -11.01 10.45 -1.87
N HIS A 166 -9.90 11.00 -2.37
CA HIS A 166 -9.48 10.85 -3.76
C HIS A 166 -9.20 9.37 -4.09
N MET A 167 -8.51 8.64 -3.21
CA MET A 167 -8.26 7.20 -3.38
C MET A 167 -9.55 6.38 -3.39
N CYS A 168 -10.50 6.70 -2.52
CA CYS A 168 -11.79 6.04 -2.43
C CYS A 168 -12.65 6.29 -3.69
N LYS A 169 -12.61 7.51 -4.24
CA LYS A 169 -13.23 7.85 -5.53
C LYS A 169 -12.57 7.08 -6.68
N LEU A 170 -11.24 7.02 -6.69
CA LEU A 170 -10.47 6.28 -7.71
C LEU A 170 -10.81 4.79 -7.72
N LEU A 171 -11.04 4.18 -6.56
CA LEU A 171 -11.45 2.77 -6.45
C LEU A 171 -12.83 2.48 -7.07
N GLY A 172 -13.61 3.53 -7.40
CA GLY A 172 -14.94 3.44 -7.99
C GLY A 172 -16.07 3.60 -6.98
N GLY A 173 -15.76 3.99 -5.74
CA GLY A 173 -16.73 4.07 -4.64
C GLY A 173 -17.30 2.70 -4.22
N GLY A 174 -18.12 2.71 -3.17
CA GLY A 174 -18.83 1.52 -2.69
C GLY A 174 -18.38 0.99 -1.33
N PRO A 175 -18.81 -0.23 -0.95
CA PRO A 175 -18.61 -0.77 0.40
C PRO A 175 -17.14 -0.91 0.81
N GLN A 176 -16.26 -1.28 -0.12
CA GLN A 176 -14.83 -1.46 0.17
C GLN A 176 -14.10 -0.12 0.34
N ALA A 177 -14.42 0.87 -0.51
CA ALA A 177 -13.90 2.23 -0.34
C ALA A 177 -14.34 2.82 1.00
N LYS A 178 -15.60 2.56 1.39
CA LYS A 178 -16.13 2.94 2.70
C LYS A 178 -15.41 2.22 3.83
N GLU A 179 -15.17 0.90 3.72
CA GLU A 179 -14.42 0.14 4.73
C GLU A 179 -13.01 0.72 4.94
N ILE A 180 -12.29 1.08 3.87
CA ILE A 180 -10.98 1.72 3.96
C ILE A 180 -11.08 3.08 4.66
N ALA A 181 -12.06 3.90 4.27
CA ALA A 181 -12.28 5.20 4.90
C ALA A 181 -12.60 5.08 6.40
N ASP A 182 -13.54 4.20 6.75
CA ASP A 182 -13.95 3.97 8.14
C ASP A 182 -12.78 3.47 8.99
N LEU A 183 -11.96 2.55 8.47
CA LEU A 183 -10.76 2.05 9.17
C LEU A 183 -9.72 3.16 9.41
N TRP A 184 -9.49 4.01 8.41
CA TRP A 184 -8.55 5.12 8.52
C TRP A 184 -9.03 6.17 9.52
N THR A 185 -10.30 6.57 9.44
CA THR A 185 -10.90 7.53 10.38
C THR A 185 -10.85 6.98 11.81
N GLU A 186 -11.18 5.71 12.01
CA GLU A 186 -11.11 5.08 13.32
C GLU A 186 -9.68 5.05 13.88
N TYR A 187 -8.68 4.80 13.01
CA TYR A 187 -7.28 4.91 13.39
C TYR A 187 -6.92 6.33 13.83
N GLU A 188 -7.29 7.35 13.05
CA GLU A 188 -6.99 8.74 13.36
C GLU A 188 -7.62 9.21 14.66
N GLU A 189 -8.90 8.88 14.88
CA GLU A 189 -9.65 9.22 16.09
C GLU A 189 -9.13 8.48 17.35
N ASN A 190 -8.48 7.32 17.20
CA ASN A 190 -7.92 6.51 18.29
C ASN A 190 -8.94 6.17 19.39
N THR A 191 -10.21 5.98 19.02
CA THR A 191 -11.32 5.75 19.95
C THR A 191 -11.47 4.28 20.32
N SER A 192 -11.36 3.38 19.34
CA SER A 192 -11.51 1.93 19.53
C SER A 192 -10.30 1.27 20.18
N LEU A 193 -10.50 0.06 20.72
CA LEU A 193 -9.40 -0.73 21.26
C LEU A 193 -8.44 -1.17 20.15
N GLU A 194 -8.97 -1.52 18.98
CA GLU A 194 -8.20 -1.87 17.79
C GLU A 194 -7.28 -0.73 17.36
N ALA A 195 -7.79 0.50 17.28
CA ALA A 195 -6.99 1.66 16.93
C ALA A 195 -5.86 1.91 17.93
N LYS A 196 -6.15 1.76 19.23
CA LYS A 196 -5.13 1.90 20.29
C LYS A 196 -4.04 0.84 20.18
N VAL A 197 -4.42 -0.41 19.88
CA VAL A 197 -3.47 -1.50 19.64
C VAL A 197 -2.60 -1.17 18.43
N VAL A 198 -3.20 -0.79 17.30
CA VAL A 198 -2.45 -0.51 16.06
C VAL A 198 -1.53 0.71 16.24
N LYS A 199 -1.96 1.78 16.94
CA LYS A 199 -1.09 2.91 17.28
C LYS A 199 0.05 2.54 18.22
N ASP A 200 -0.16 1.61 19.12
CA ASP A 200 0.93 1.12 19.97
C ASP A 200 1.91 0.29 19.16
N LEU A 201 1.44 -0.60 18.28
CA LEU A 201 2.29 -1.36 17.37
C LEU A 201 3.09 -0.43 16.45
N ASP A 202 2.47 0.67 16.00
CA ASP A 202 3.11 1.68 15.17
C ASP A 202 4.31 2.32 15.86
N LYS A 203 4.13 2.75 17.12
CA LYS A 203 5.21 3.28 17.95
C LYS A 203 6.26 2.23 18.27
N VAL A 204 5.85 1.01 18.66
CA VAL A 204 6.80 -0.07 19.00
C VAL A 204 7.73 -0.34 17.83
N ARG A 205 7.22 -0.42 16.60
CA ARG A 205 8.09 -0.69 15.44
C ARG A 205 8.92 0.51 15.04
N GLN A 206 8.36 1.72 15.08
CA GLN A 206 9.07 2.95 14.73
C GLN A 206 10.28 3.19 15.63
N ASP A 207 10.15 3.03 16.94
CA ASP A 207 11.25 3.42 17.84
C ASP A 207 12.15 2.28 18.27
N PHE A 208 11.72 1.02 18.17
CA PHE A 208 12.44 -0.06 18.86
C PHE A 208 13.05 -1.12 17.94
N ILE A 209 12.39 -1.54 16.86
CA ILE A 209 12.98 -2.61 16.03
C ILE A 209 13.87 -2.04 14.93
N GLU A 210 13.37 -1.09 14.15
CA GLU A 210 14.16 -0.46 13.08
C GLU A 210 15.28 0.41 13.64
N THR A 211 15.02 1.15 14.73
CA THR A 211 16.07 1.92 15.40
C THR A 211 17.20 1.02 15.85
N LEU A 212 16.93 -0.08 16.55
CA LEU A 212 17.98 -1.00 16.99
C LEU A 212 18.71 -1.66 15.82
N GLU A 213 18.00 -2.03 14.76
CA GLU A 213 18.60 -2.60 13.57
C GLU A 213 19.53 -1.57 12.89
N TYR A 214 19.11 -0.31 12.75
CA TYR A 214 19.94 0.77 12.21
C TYR A 214 21.07 1.22 13.15
N GLU A 215 20.87 1.26 14.47
CA GLU A 215 21.93 1.54 15.44
C GLU A 215 23.00 0.45 15.37
N ASN A 216 22.61 -0.82 15.28
CA ASN A 216 23.52 -1.96 15.20
C ASN A 216 24.24 -2.06 13.84
N GLU A 217 23.55 -1.79 12.73
CA GLU A 217 24.13 -1.86 11.39
C GLU A 217 24.97 -0.64 11.02
N GLN A 218 24.54 0.55 11.43
CA GLN A 218 25.11 1.83 10.97
C GLN A 218 25.78 2.64 12.09
N GLY A 219 25.73 2.18 13.34
CA GLY A 219 26.45 2.81 14.47
C GLY A 219 25.97 4.22 14.81
N LYS A 220 24.69 4.53 14.55
CA LYS A 220 24.11 5.84 14.82
C LYS A 220 23.49 5.91 16.21
N ASP A 221 23.43 7.11 16.76
CA ASP A 221 22.67 7.38 17.99
C ASP A 221 21.27 7.89 17.62
N LEU A 222 20.25 7.10 17.96
CA LEU A 222 18.85 7.37 17.65
C LEU A 222 18.00 7.44 18.93
N ASP A 223 18.62 7.78 20.06
CA ASP A 223 17.99 7.90 21.39
C ASP A 223 16.72 8.77 21.42
N GLU A 224 16.67 9.79 20.57
CA GLU A 224 15.54 10.73 20.49
C GLU A 224 14.21 10.01 20.18
N PHE A 225 14.24 8.96 19.35
CA PHE A 225 13.04 8.18 19.02
C PHE A 225 12.50 7.45 20.25
N PHE A 226 13.37 6.80 21.03
CA PHE A 226 13.01 6.14 22.28
C PHE A 226 12.43 7.11 23.33
N GLN A 227 13.05 8.28 23.48
CA GLN A 227 12.53 9.32 24.39
C GLN A 227 11.18 9.84 23.93
N SER A 228 10.96 9.93 22.62
CA SER A 228 9.72 10.42 22.06
C SER A 228 8.52 9.51 22.37
N THR A 229 8.71 8.21 22.61
CA THR A 229 7.60 7.26 22.86
C THR A 229 7.56 6.65 24.26
N ALA A 230 8.53 6.96 25.10
CA ALA A 230 8.47 6.71 26.52
C ALA A 230 7.13 7.18 27.12
N GLY A 231 6.38 6.25 27.72
CA GLY A 231 5.09 6.54 28.36
C GLY A 231 3.89 6.76 27.42
N LYS A 232 4.05 6.62 26.10
CA LYS A 232 2.96 6.80 25.12
C LYS A 232 2.21 5.52 24.75
N PHE A 233 2.59 4.37 25.32
CA PHE A 233 1.94 3.08 25.10
C PHE A 233 0.66 2.95 25.95
N GLN A 234 -0.45 2.63 25.30
CA GLN A 234 -1.77 2.56 25.93
C GLN A 234 -2.10 1.14 26.44
N THR A 235 -1.72 0.13 25.67
CA THR A 235 -2.05 -1.28 25.84
C THR A 235 -0.96 -2.03 26.60
N ASN A 236 -1.36 -3.14 27.23
CA ASN A 236 -0.40 -4.00 27.93
C ASN A 236 0.57 -4.69 26.95
N ILE A 237 0.12 -5.02 25.73
CA ILE A 237 0.99 -5.61 24.70
C ILE A 237 2.06 -4.61 24.26
N GLY A 238 1.67 -3.37 23.93
CA GLY A 238 2.62 -2.33 23.55
C GLY A 238 3.68 -2.09 24.63
N LYS A 239 3.26 -2.01 25.91
CA LYS A 239 4.16 -1.86 27.06
C LYS A 239 5.10 -3.06 27.22
N ALA A 240 4.60 -4.29 27.07
CA ALA A 240 5.40 -5.50 27.21
C ALA A 240 6.47 -5.58 26.12
N TRP A 241 6.11 -5.34 24.87
CA TRP A 241 7.06 -5.37 23.75
C TRP A 241 8.08 -4.24 23.84
N ALA A 242 7.66 -3.02 24.18
CA ALA A 242 8.58 -1.91 24.42
C ALA A 242 9.59 -2.22 25.54
N SER A 243 9.14 -2.87 26.62
CA SER A 243 10.01 -3.25 27.74
C SER A 243 11.03 -4.32 27.35
N GLU A 244 10.62 -5.33 26.59
CA GLU A 244 11.51 -6.38 26.07
C GLU A 244 12.60 -5.77 25.18
N ILE A 245 12.22 -4.87 24.27
CA ILE A 245 13.18 -4.29 23.34
C ILE A 245 14.15 -3.33 24.06
N ALA A 246 13.64 -2.52 25.00
CA ALA A 246 14.50 -1.70 25.87
C ALA A 246 15.49 -2.56 26.67
N SER A 247 15.10 -3.76 27.08
CA SER A 247 16.01 -4.70 27.75
C SER A 247 17.10 -5.22 26.81
N ARG A 248 16.77 -5.53 25.56
CA ARG A 248 17.76 -5.97 24.56
C ARG A 248 18.79 -4.89 24.27
N ARG A 249 18.35 -3.63 24.15
CA ARG A 249 19.24 -2.48 23.94
C ARG A 249 20.28 -2.30 25.05
N ARG A 250 19.87 -2.45 26.31
CA ARG A 250 20.78 -2.32 27.47
C ARG A 250 21.79 -3.46 27.60
N ASN A 251 21.53 -4.60 26.96
CA ASN A 251 22.36 -5.80 27.05
C ASN A 251 23.36 -5.92 25.88
N HIS A 252 23.36 -4.95 24.96
CA HIS A 252 24.36 -4.76 23.91
C HIS A 252 25.30 -3.63 24.30
#